data_AF-A0A0P4UXC6-F1
#
_entry.id   AF-A0A0P4UXC6-F1
#
_cell.length_a   1.000
_cell.length_b   1.000
_cell.length_c   1.000
_cell.angle_alpha   90.00
_cell.angle_beta   90.00
_cell.angle_gamma   90.00
#
_symmetry.space_group_name_H-M   'P 1'
#
loop_
_entity.id
_entity.type
_entity.pdbx_description
1 polymer ?
#
loop_
_entity_poly.entity_id
_entity_poly.type
_entity_poly.pdbx_seq_one_letter_code
_entity_poly.pdbx_strand_id
1 'polypeptide(L)' 'MTIPPEIQAHLKLQPGSRVEFIIDGSGAVKVLPLDISVANLAGILHRPDTPTVSIDEMNQAIQDEINHRA' A
#
# COMPACT_ATOMS: atom_id res chain seq x y z
N MET A 1 -4.45 11.38 25.34
CA MET A 1 -4.96 11.81 24.02
C MET A 1 -6.12 10.90 23.67
N THR A 2 -7.24 11.47 23.25
CA THR A 2 -8.44 10.70 22.88
C THR A 2 -8.70 10.91 21.40
N ILE A 3 -8.89 9.82 20.66
CA ILE A 3 -9.35 9.88 19.27
C ILE A 3 -10.88 9.97 19.31
N PRO A 4 -11.52 10.96 18.67
CA PRO A 4 -12.97 11.08 18.67
C PRO A 4 -13.67 9.80 18.12
N PRO A 5 -14.86 9.43 18.61
CA PRO A 5 -15.55 8.20 18.20
C PRO A 5 -15.76 8.07 16.69
N GLU A 6 -16.07 9.17 16.01
CA GLU A 6 -16.23 9.24 14.55
C GLU A 6 -14.94 8.86 13.79
N ILE A 7 -13.78 9.29 14.29
CA ILE A 7 -12.48 8.97 13.72
C ILE A 7 -12.11 7.50 14.02
N GLN A 8 -12.42 7.00 15.22
CA GLN A 8 -12.23 5.58 15.55
C GLN A 8 -13.04 4.67 14.62
N ALA A 9 -14.32 5.01 14.38
CA ALA A 9 -15.19 4.26 13.49
C ALA A 9 -14.69 4.32 12.03
N HIS A 10 -14.29 5.50 11.56
CA HIS A 10 -13.78 5.69 10.20
C HIS A 10 -12.50 4.87 9.95
N LEU A 11 -11.57 4.88 10.90
CA LEU A 11 -10.32 4.14 10.83
C LEU A 11 -10.45 2.68 11.31
N LYS A 12 -11.66 2.26 11.70
CA LYS A 12 -11.98 0.91 12.23
C LYS A 12 -11.09 0.49 13.40
N LEU A 13 -10.73 1.44 14.27
CA LEU A 13 -9.89 1.20 15.43
C LEU A 13 -10.67 0.43 16.50
N GLN A 14 -9.98 -0.48 17.18
CA GLN A 14 -10.45 -1.22 18.34
C GLN A 14 -9.43 -1.05 19.48
N PRO A 15 -9.79 -1.34 20.73
CA PRO A 15 -8.81 -1.43 21.81
C PRO A 15 -7.66 -2.37 21.43
N GLY A 16 -6.44 -1.84 21.41
CA GLY A 16 -5.24 -2.58 21.00
C GLY A 16 -4.82 -2.39 19.53
N SER A 17 -5.61 -1.70 18.70
CA SER A 17 -5.22 -1.36 17.33
C SER A 17 -3.96 -0.49 17.29
N ARG A 18 -3.10 -0.75 16.31
CA ARG A 18 -1.87 0.01 16.08
C ARG A 18 -2.09 1.10 15.04
N VAL A 19 -1.50 2.26 15.30
CA VAL A 19 -1.55 3.42 14.39
C VAL A 19 -0.16 4.03 14.24
N GLU A 20 0.08 4.62 13.07
CA GLU A 20 1.26 5.42 12.77
C GLU A 20 0.87 6.89 12.71
N PHE A 21 1.73 7.75 13.29
CA PHE A 21 1.58 9.20 13.25
C PHE A 21 2.67 9.79 12.35
N ILE A 22 2.25 10.52 11.31
CA ILE A 22 3.16 11.18 10.38
C ILE A 22 2.94 12.68 10.50
N ILE A 23 4.02 13.42 10.72
CA ILE A 23 4.00 14.89 10.75
C ILE A 23 4.50 15.38 9.40
N ASP A 24 3.71 16.17 8.69
CA ASP A 24 4.15 16.78 7.44
C ASP A 24 4.86 18.13 7.66
N GLY A 25 5.41 18.70 6.58
CA GLY A 25 6.16 19.96 6.64
C GLY A 25 5.34 21.19 7.09
N SER A 26 4.02 21.09 7.13
CA SER A 26 3.13 22.14 7.66
C SER A 26 2.86 21.99 9.16
N GLY A 27 3.29 20.88 9.76
CA GLY A 27 2.99 20.51 11.15
C GLY A 27 1.66 19.77 11.30
N ALA A 28 0.97 19.44 10.20
CA ALA A 28 -0.23 18.63 10.26
C ALA A 28 0.12 17.18 10.59
N VAL A 29 -0.67 16.56 11.47
CA VAL A 29 -0.49 15.17 11.89
C VAL A 29 -1.49 14.29 11.15
N LYS A 30 -0.96 13.33 10.40
CA LYS A 30 -1.73 12.26 9.75
C LYS A 30 -1.67 11.02 10.63
N VAL A 31 -2.81 10.34 10.78
CA VAL A 31 -2.95 9.10 11.54
C VAL A 31 -3.32 7.99 10.58
N LEU A 32 -2.51 6.94 10.51
CA LEU A 32 -2.75 5.79 9.64
C LEU A 32 -2.92 4.51 10.47
N PRO A 33 -3.96 3.69 10.22
CA PRO A 33 -4.10 2.39 10.85
C PRO A 33 -3.07 1.42 10.27
N LEU A 34 -2.37 0.68 11.14
CA LEU A 34 -1.33 -0.28 10.72
C LEU A 34 -1.89 -1.70 10.53
N ASP A 35 -3.02 -2.02 11.14
CA ASP A 35 -3.64 -3.35 11.09
C ASP A 35 -4.56 -3.52 9.86
N ILE A 36 -4.17 -2.93 8.73
CA ILE A 36 -4.92 -3.06 7.47
C ILE A 36 -4.62 -4.40 6.80
N SER A 37 -5.68 -5.13 6.42
CA SER A 37 -5.54 -6.39 5.68
C SER A 37 -4.81 -6.17 4.36
N VAL A 38 -3.85 -7.05 4.03
CA VAL A 38 -3.15 -7.06 2.73
C VAL A 38 -4.14 -7.22 1.57
N ALA A 39 -5.28 -7.86 1.80
CA ALA A 39 -6.35 -7.95 0.81
C ALA A 39 -6.91 -6.57 0.40
N ASN A 40 -6.83 -5.55 1.27
CA ASN A 40 -7.22 -4.19 0.92
C ASN A 40 -6.25 -3.54 -0.10
N LEU A 41 -5.06 -4.11 -0.28
CA LEU A 41 -4.11 -3.70 -1.33
C LEU A 41 -4.40 -4.39 -2.68
N ALA A 42 -5.22 -5.46 -2.68
CA ALA A 42 -5.59 -6.15 -3.90
C ALA A 42 -6.39 -5.19 -4.81
N GLY A 43 -6.02 -5.11 -6.07
CA GLY A 43 -6.60 -4.16 -7.03
C GLY A 43 -5.98 -2.76 -7.03
N ILE A 44 -5.22 -2.35 -6.00
CA ILE A 44 -4.44 -1.10 -6.05
C ILE A 44 -3.28 -1.21 -7.04
N LEU A 45 -2.70 -2.41 -7.17
CA LEU A 45 -1.69 -2.71 -8.20
C LEU A 45 -2.29 -2.85 -9.60
N HIS A 46 -3.61 -3.05 -9.71
CA HIS A 46 -4.26 -3.13 -11.01
C HIS A 46 -4.48 -1.71 -11.55
N ARG A 47 -3.70 -1.35 -12.57
CA ARG A 47 -3.92 -0.14 -13.36
C ARG A 47 -4.75 -0.55 -14.59
N PRO A 48 -5.94 0.05 -14.83
CA PRO A 48 -6.83 -0.35 -15.93
C PRO A 48 -6.15 -0.36 -17.30
N ASP A 49 -5.25 0.59 -17.54
CA ASP A 49 -4.54 0.74 -18.81
C ASP A 49 -3.19 0.01 -18.84
N THR A 50 -2.87 -0.79 -17.83
CA THR A 50 -1.64 -1.60 -17.83
C THR A 50 -1.93 -2.96 -18.45
N PRO A 51 -1.32 -3.29 -19.61
CA PRO A 51 -1.51 -4.57 -20.25
C PRO A 51 -1.02 -5.69 -19.32
N THR A 52 -1.77 -6.79 -19.29
CA THR A 52 -1.36 -8.00 -18.60
C THR A 52 -0.22 -8.66 -19.37
N VAL A 53 0.85 -8.99 -18.69
CA VAL A 53 1.93 -9.82 -19.26
C VAL A 53 1.87 -11.21 -18.67
N SER A 54 2.15 -12.21 -19.50
CA SER A 54 2.33 -13.59 -19.07
C SER A 54 3.65 -13.77 -18.32
N ILE A 55 3.73 -14.83 -17.53
CA ILE A 55 4.98 -15.21 -16.85
C ILE A 55 6.09 -15.50 -17.86
N ASP A 56 5.76 -16.06 -19.02
CA ASP A 56 6.73 -16.36 -20.08
C ASP A 56 7.33 -15.09 -20.68
N GLU A 57 6.51 -14.08 -20.97
CA GLU A 57 6.99 -12.76 -21.43
C GLU A 57 7.88 -12.07 -20.39
N MET A 58 7.52 -12.19 -19.11
CA MET A 58 8.33 -11.64 -18.02
C MET A 58 9.69 -12.34 -17.91
N ASN A 59 9.71 -13.68 -18.01
CA ASN A 59 10.94 -14.47 -18.01
C ASN A 59 11.84 -14.13 -19.21
N GLN A 60 11.26 -13.95 -20.40
CA GLN A 60 12.00 -13.57 -21.59
C GLN A 60 12.67 -12.21 -21.43
N ALA A 61 11.94 -11.20 -20.94
CA ALA A 61 12.50 -9.87 -20.71
C ALA A 61 13.67 -9.88 -19.70
N ILE A 62 13.60 -10.72 -18.66
CA ILE A 62 14.69 -10.89 -17.69
C ILE A 62 15.92 -11.51 -18.38
N GLN A 63 15.73 -12.53 -19.21
CA GLN A 63 16.82 -13.17 -19.95
C GLN A 63 17.47 -12.21 -20.94
N ASP A 64 16.68 -11.44 -21.68
CA ASP A 64 17.17 -10.45 -22.64
C ASP A 64 18.01 -9.37 -21.95
N GLU A 65 17.58 -8.87 -20.79
CA GLU A 65 18.33 -7.89 -20.00
C GLU A 65 19.64 -8.46 -19.45
N ILE A 66 19.65 -9.70 -18.99
CA ILE A 66 20.87 -10.39 -18.54
C ILE A 66 21.86 -10.53 -19.70
N ASN A 67 21.38 -10.91 -20.88
CA ASN A 67 22.21 -11.07 -22.08
C ASN A 67 22.73 -9.73 -22.62
N HIS A 68 21.99 -8.64 -22.44
CA HIS A 68 22.42 -7.30 -22.87
C HIS A 68 23.55 -6.73 -21.99
N ARG A 69 23.63 -7.16 -20.72
CA ARG A 69 24.66 -6.71 -19.76
C ARG A 69 25.91 -7.59 -19.72
N ALA A 70 25.94 -8.70 -20.46
CA ALA A 70 27.07 -9.64 -20.55
C ALA A 70 27.98 -9.29 -21.73
#